data_AF-A0A485D146-F1
#
_entry.id   AF-A0A485D146-F1
#
_cell.length_a   1.000
_cell.length_b   1.000
_cell.length_c   1.000
_cell.angle_alpha   90.00
_cell.angle_beta   90.00
_cell.angle_gamma   90.00
#
_symmetry.space_group_name_H-M   'P 1'
#
loop_
_entity.id
_entity.type
_entity.pdbx_description
1 polymer ?
#
loop_
_entity_poly.entity_id
_entity_poly.type
_entity_poly.pdbx_seq_one_letter_code
_entity_poly.pdbx_strand_id
1 'polypeptide(L)'
;MADSQRRLHALRGPRLPESLPVAGAIIQYANGIVDFQSEHCIGCGYCIAGCPFNIPRLNPEDNRVYKCTLCVDRVSVGQEPACVKTCPTGAIQFGTKKEMLNVAENRVMQLKKRGYANAGVYNPEGVGGTHVMYVLHHADQPSLYHNLPDEPKIAAPVNLWKGILKPLSAAGFIATFAGLIYHYVGVGPNKETDDDEDEENGHE
;
A
#
# COMPACT_ATOMS: atom_id res chain seq x y z
N MET A 1 14.41 23.96 2.38
CA MET A 1 14.70 22.52 2.26
C MET A 1 13.51 21.87 1.61
N ALA A 2 13.63 21.40 0.36
CA ALA A 2 12.53 20.68 -0.27
C ALA A 2 12.30 19.40 0.55
N ASP A 3 11.10 19.24 1.08
CA ASP A 3 10.66 18.09 1.87
C ASP A 3 10.84 16.80 1.03
N SER A 4 12.04 16.22 1.09
CA SER A 4 12.43 15.08 0.26
C SER A 4 11.65 13.82 0.65
N GLN A 5 11.06 13.82 1.84
CA GLN A 5 10.37 12.67 2.43
C GLN A 5 9.16 12.23 1.61
N ARG A 6 8.57 13.13 0.81
CA ARG A 6 7.42 12.85 -0.08
C ARG A 6 7.71 11.94 -1.28
N ARG A 7 8.91 11.37 -1.36
CA ARG A 7 9.41 10.64 -2.54
C ARG A 7 9.63 9.15 -2.32
N LEU A 8 9.30 8.58 -1.16
CA LEU A 8 9.59 7.17 -0.89
C LEU A 8 8.76 6.23 -1.79
N HIS A 9 9.45 5.41 -2.58
CA HIS A 9 8.88 4.35 -3.41
C HIS A 9 9.23 2.99 -2.79
N ALA A 10 8.35 2.39 -2.00
CA ALA A 10 8.63 1.08 -1.39
C ALA A 10 8.85 0.00 -2.48
N LEU A 11 9.89 -0.84 -2.31
CA LEU A 11 10.28 -1.93 -3.20
C LEU A 11 9.28 -3.07 -3.22
N ARG A 12 8.71 -3.37 -2.06
CA ARG A 12 7.85 -4.53 -1.90
C ARG A 12 6.82 -4.22 -0.83
N GLY A 13 5.88 -3.37 -1.20
CA GLY A 13 4.53 -3.49 -0.68
C GLY A 13 3.70 -4.25 -1.71
N PRO A 14 3.77 -5.60 -1.84
CA PRO A 14 2.76 -6.33 -2.61
C PRO A 14 1.35 -5.94 -2.15
N ARG A 15 1.24 -5.45 -0.91
CA ARG A 15 0.01 -5.00 -0.27
C ARG A 15 -0.45 -3.57 -0.51
N LEU A 16 0.32 -2.62 -1.08
CA LEU A 16 -0.29 -1.31 -1.38
C LEU A 16 -1.25 -1.42 -2.58
N PRO A 17 -0.86 -2.03 -3.73
CA PRO A 17 -1.80 -2.33 -4.82
C PRO A 17 -2.94 -3.26 -4.36
N GLU A 18 -2.62 -4.27 -3.56
CA GLU A 18 -3.57 -5.32 -3.12
C GLU A 18 -4.50 -4.87 -1.97
N SER A 19 -4.16 -3.77 -1.28
CA SER A 19 -5.03 -3.15 -0.26
C SER A 19 -6.18 -2.35 -0.86
N LEU A 20 -6.09 -1.97 -2.14
CA LEU A 20 -7.06 -1.10 -2.76
C LEU A 20 -8.35 -1.84 -3.12
N PRO A 21 -9.50 -1.15 -3.00
CA PRO A 21 -10.79 -1.71 -3.40
C PRO A 21 -10.94 -1.79 -4.93
N VAL A 22 -10.12 -1.05 -5.68
CA VAL A 22 -10.18 -0.97 -7.14
C VAL A 22 -8.90 -1.51 -7.75
N ALA A 23 -9.05 -2.51 -8.62
CA ALA A 23 -7.95 -3.08 -9.38
C ALA A 23 -7.36 -2.03 -10.35
N GLY A 24 -6.04 -2.04 -10.51
CA GLY A 24 -5.35 -1.20 -11.51
C GLY A 24 -5.07 0.25 -11.09
N ALA A 25 -5.67 0.77 -10.01
CA ALA A 25 -5.46 2.16 -9.59
C ALA A 25 -4.03 2.48 -9.09
N ILE A 26 -3.32 1.48 -8.56
CA ILE A 26 -1.89 1.58 -8.26
C ILE A 26 -1.20 0.39 -8.90
N ILE A 27 -0.12 0.66 -9.64
CA ILE A 27 0.68 -0.36 -10.30
C ILE A 27 2.14 -0.26 -9.86
N GLN A 28 2.85 -1.38 -9.97
CA GLN A 28 4.30 -1.43 -9.78
C GLN A 28 4.95 -1.96 -11.06
N TYR A 29 5.84 -1.16 -11.65
CA TYR A 29 6.64 -1.55 -12.80
C TYR A 29 7.78 -2.50 -12.39
N ALA A 30 8.33 -3.26 -13.36
CA ALA A 30 9.43 -4.19 -13.11
C ALA A 30 10.72 -3.51 -12.63
N ASN A 31 10.93 -2.25 -13.02
CA ASN A 31 12.04 -1.42 -12.54
C ASN A 31 11.82 -0.86 -11.12
N GLY A 32 10.68 -1.18 -10.50
CA GLY A 32 10.38 -0.84 -9.12
C GLY A 32 9.59 0.45 -8.90
N ILE A 33 9.31 1.21 -9.97
CA ILE A 33 8.48 2.40 -9.88
C ILE A 33 7.06 2.00 -9.49
N VAL A 34 6.52 2.65 -8.46
CA VAL A 34 5.11 2.56 -8.08
C VAL A 34 4.41 3.80 -8.60
N ASP A 35 3.33 3.64 -9.34
CA ASP A 35 2.62 4.73 -10.02
C ASP A 35 1.09 4.61 -9.89
N PHE A 36 0.38 5.72 -10.10
CA PHE A 36 -1.06 5.84 -9.90
C PHE A 36 -1.76 6.01 -11.25
N GLN A 37 -2.63 5.05 -11.60
CA GLN A 37 -3.47 5.14 -12.80
C GLN A 37 -4.74 5.91 -12.46
N SER A 38 -4.73 7.20 -12.79
CA SER A 38 -5.78 8.16 -12.43
C SER A 38 -7.18 7.75 -12.91
N GLU A 39 -7.27 7.07 -14.05
CA GLU A 39 -8.53 6.58 -14.63
C GLU A 39 -9.26 5.55 -13.75
N HIS A 40 -8.52 4.77 -12.96
CA HIS A 40 -9.06 3.76 -12.04
C HIS A 40 -9.23 4.31 -10.60
N CYS A 41 -8.81 5.54 -10.33
CA CYS A 41 -8.86 6.11 -8.98
C CYS A 41 -10.26 6.62 -8.64
N ILE A 42 -10.84 6.09 -7.56
CA ILE A 42 -12.18 6.47 -7.06
C ILE A 42 -12.15 7.39 -5.82
N GLY A 43 -10.98 7.91 -5.44
CA GLY A 43 -10.87 8.86 -4.31
C GLY A 43 -11.12 8.30 -2.90
N CYS A 44 -11.18 6.97 -2.71
CA CYS A 44 -11.52 6.36 -1.42
C CYS A 44 -10.53 6.62 -0.26
N GLY A 45 -9.32 7.13 -0.52
CA GLY A 45 -8.33 7.46 0.52
C GLY A 45 -7.62 6.29 1.19
N TYR A 46 -7.91 5.03 0.84
CA TYR A 46 -7.29 3.86 1.49
C TYR A 46 -5.77 3.80 1.33
N CYS A 47 -5.24 4.29 0.20
CA CYS A 47 -3.80 4.41 -0.01
C CYS A 47 -3.12 5.38 0.95
N ILE A 48 -3.83 6.39 1.46
CA ILE A 48 -3.31 7.34 2.44
C ILE A 48 -3.11 6.64 3.78
N ALA A 49 -4.14 5.92 4.25
CA ALA A 49 -4.09 5.14 5.49
C ALA A 49 -3.12 3.95 5.42
N GLY A 50 -3.00 3.32 4.24
CA GLY A 50 -2.12 2.16 4.04
C GLY A 50 -0.65 2.51 3.84
N CYS A 51 -0.30 3.77 3.56
CA CYS A 51 1.08 4.17 3.34
C CYS A 51 1.80 4.43 4.67
N PRO A 52 2.82 3.63 5.05
CA PRO A 52 3.54 3.83 6.32
C PRO A 52 4.34 5.14 6.37
N PHE A 53 4.53 5.78 5.21
CA PHE A 53 5.21 7.05 5.06
C PHE A 53 4.25 8.23 4.88
N ASN A 54 2.93 7.99 4.89
CA ASN A 54 1.90 9.00 4.69
C ASN A 54 2.17 9.93 3.49
N ILE A 55 2.39 9.35 2.30
CA ILE A 55 2.83 10.07 1.09
C ILE A 55 1.67 10.49 0.18
N PRO A 56 0.70 9.61 -0.15
CA PRO A 56 -0.32 9.95 -1.14
C PRO A 56 -1.18 11.13 -0.67
N ARG A 57 -1.57 12.01 -1.58
CA ARG A 57 -2.41 13.18 -1.30
C ARG A 57 -3.59 13.21 -2.27
N LEU A 58 -4.78 13.44 -1.74
CA LEU A 58 -5.99 13.60 -2.53
C LEU A 58 -6.05 15.03 -3.09
N ASN A 59 -6.34 15.16 -4.38
CA ASN A 59 -6.68 16.44 -4.99
C ASN A 59 -8.20 16.66 -4.85
N PRO A 60 -8.64 17.74 -4.20
CA PRO A 60 -10.08 18.01 -4.01
C PRO A 60 -10.81 18.36 -5.31
N GLU A 61 -10.10 18.78 -6.36
CA GLU A 61 -10.74 19.21 -7.62
C GLU A 61 -11.22 18.03 -8.47
N ASP A 62 -10.47 16.93 -8.49
CA ASP A 62 -10.76 15.76 -9.33
C ASP A 62 -11.01 14.47 -8.53
N ASN A 63 -10.91 14.53 -7.20
CA ASN A 63 -11.03 13.41 -6.26
C ASN A 63 -10.07 12.25 -6.55
N ARG A 64 -8.89 12.54 -7.11
CA ARG A 64 -7.84 11.55 -7.38
C ARG A 64 -6.63 11.77 -6.49
N VAL A 65 -5.86 10.72 -6.31
CA VAL A 65 -4.68 10.73 -5.44
C VAL A 65 -3.41 10.84 -6.28
N TYR A 66 -2.52 11.72 -5.86
CA TYR A 66 -1.24 11.99 -6.51
C TYR A 66 -0.07 11.81 -5.54
N LYS A 67 1.08 11.44 -6.10
CA LYS A 67 2.38 11.35 -5.43
C LYS A 67 3.52 11.42 -6.44
N CYS A 68 4.76 11.40 -5.95
CA CYS A 68 5.94 11.21 -6.81
C CYS A 68 5.81 9.97 -7.70
N THR A 69 6.07 10.12 -9.00
CA THR A 69 6.03 9.05 -10.02
C THR A 69 7.43 8.53 -10.37
N LEU A 70 8.46 9.01 -9.66
CA LEU A 70 9.87 8.83 -10.01
C LEU A 70 10.19 9.29 -11.44
N CYS A 71 9.42 10.26 -11.97
CA CYS A 71 9.48 10.68 -13.36
C CYS A 71 9.43 9.49 -14.34
N VAL A 72 8.45 8.60 -14.17
CA VAL A 72 8.25 7.43 -15.03
C VAL A 72 8.25 7.77 -16.53
N ASP A 73 7.72 8.94 -16.89
CA ASP A 73 7.72 9.53 -18.22
C ASP A 73 9.14 9.78 -18.76
N ARG A 74 10.08 10.21 -17.91
CA ARG A 74 11.48 10.43 -18.26
C ARG A 74 12.29 9.14 -18.22
N VAL A 75 12.09 8.35 -17.17
CA VAL A 75 12.84 7.11 -16.93
C VAL A 75 12.53 6.07 -17.99
N SER A 76 11.29 6.00 -18.47
CA SER A 76 10.89 5.06 -19.55
C SER A 76 11.61 5.32 -20.87
N VAL A 77 12.07 6.55 -21.12
CA VAL A 77 12.84 6.94 -22.32
C VAL A 77 14.33 7.11 -22.02
N GLY A 78 14.82 6.56 -20.90
CA GLY A 78 16.25 6.56 -20.55
C GLY A 78 16.78 7.87 -19.98
N GLN A 79 15.92 8.82 -19.61
CA GLN A 79 16.32 10.06 -18.94
C GLN A 79 16.24 9.93 -17.42
N GLU A 80 17.14 10.61 -16.71
CA GLU A 80 17.06 10.71 -15.25
C GLU A 80 15.87 11.60 -14.79
N PRO A 81 15.38 11.40 -13.55
CA PRO A 81 14.33 12.24 -12.97
C PRO A 81 14.70 13.72 -12.91
N ALA A 82 13.72 14.59 -13.11
CA ALA A 82 13.95 16.05 -13.16
C ALA A 82 14.57 16.59 -11.87
N CYS A 83 14.14 16.08 -10.71
CA CYS A 83 14.67 16.49 -9.41
C CYS A 83 16.12 16.03 -9.16
N VAL A 84 16.57 14.98 -9.85
CA VAL A 84 17.97 14.51 -9.84
C VAL A 84 18.80 15.46 -10.71
N LYS A 85 18.37 15.65 -11.96
CA LYS A 85 19.05 16.51 -12.94
C LYS A 85 19.29 17.93 -12.45
N THR A 86 18.33 18.49 -11.70
CA THR A 86 18.42 19.88 -11.22
C THR A 86 19.25 20.04 -9.94
N CYS A 87 19.67 18.96 -9.28
CA CYS A 87 20.32 19.05 -7.97
C CYS A 87 21.74 19.65 -8.10
N PRO A 88 21.99 20.89 -7.62
CA PRO A 88 23.27 21.57 -7.87
C PRO A 88 24.42 20.98 -7.07
N THR A 89 24.12 20.40 -5.89
CA THR A 89 25.13 19.83 -4.98
C THR A 89 25.37 18.33 -5.21
N GLY A 90 24.63 17.69 -6.13
CA GLY A 90 24.70 16.24 -6.32
C GLY A 90 24.21 15.43 -5.11
N ALA A 91 23.37 16.03 -4.25
CA ALA A 91 22.80 15.36 -3.08
C ALA A 91 21.78 14.27 -3.46
N ILE A 92 21.16 14.38 -4.63
CA ILE A 92 20.23 13.38 -5.16
C ILE A 92 20.92 12.71 -6.33
N GLN A 93 21.03 11.38 -6.28
CA GLN A 93 21.64 10.56 -7.33
C GLN A 93 20.64 9.50 -7.80
N PHE A 94 20.80 9.07 -9.05
CA PHE A 94 19.92 8.11 -9.70
C PHE A 94 20.75 7.08 -10.48
N GLY A 95 20.26 5.85 -10.48
CA GLY A 95 20.91 4.73 -11.14
C GLY A 95 20.23 3.43 -10.75
N THR A 96 20.89 2.30 -11.03
CA THR A 96 20.35 1.02 -10.57
C THR A 96 20.40 0.95 -9.05
N LYS A 97 19.44 0.24 -8.43
CA LYS A 97 19.39 0.10 -6.98
C LYS A 97 20.71 -0.41 -6.39
N LYS A 98 21.35 -1.37 -7.06
CA LYS A 98 22.63 -1.96 -6.63
C LYS A 98 23.75 -0.93 -6.61
N GLU A 99 23.86 -0.12 -7.65
CA GLU A 99 24.85 0.97 -7.72
C GLU A 99 24.58 2.03 -6.66
N MET A 100 23.32 2.43 -6.49
CA MET A 100 22.94 3.44 -5.49
C MET A 100 23.18 2.97 -4.06
N LEU A 101 23.03 1.68 -3.76
CA LEU A 101 23.45 1.11 -2.47
C LEU A 101 24.96 1.25 -2.26
N ASN A 102 25.78 0.92 -3.27
CA ASN A 102 27.24 1.08 -3.17
C ASN A 102 27.64 2.55 -2.97
N VAL A 103 27.01 3.48 -3.69
CA VAL A 103 27.22 4.93 -3.51
C VAL A 103 26.84 5.36 -2.09
N ALA A 104 25.70 4.90 -1.58
CA ALA A 104 25.21 5.22 -0.26
C ALA A 104 26.17 4.72 0.84
N GLU A 105 26.63 3.47 0.75
CA GLU A 105 27.60 2.90 1.70
C GLU A 105 28.94 3.64 1.69
N ASN A 106 29.43 4.00 0.50
CA ASN A 106 30.63 4.83 0.36
C ASN A 106 30.46 6.19 1.06
N ARG A 107 29.27 6.80 0.92
CA ARG A 107 28.97 8.07 1.59
C ARG A 107 28.89 7.91 3.11
N VAL A 108 28.28 6.82 3.60
CA VAL A 108 28.24 6.50 5.03
C VAL A 108 29.64 6.35 5.61
N MET A 109 30.54 5.64 4.94
CA MET A 109 31.94 5.50 5.38
C MET A 109 32.64 6.85 5.50
N GLN A 110 32.41 7.77 4.56
CA GLN A 110 32.95 9.13 4.63
C GLN A 110 32.37 9.93 5.80
N LEU A 111 31.07 9.81 6.08
CA LEU A 111 30.41 10.49 7.20
C LEU A 111 30.94 9.98 8.55
N LYS A 112 31.11 8.66 8.69
CA LYS A 112 31.72 8.05 9.89
C LYS A 112 33.12 8.59 10.16
N LYS A 113 33.96 8.72 9.12
CA LYS A 113 35.30 9.34 9.22
C LYS A 113 35.27 10.81 9.65
N ARG A 114 34.15 11.52 9.43
CA ARG A 114 33.96 12.92 9.82
C ARG A 114 33.34 13.09 11.22
N GLY A 115 33.17 12.00 11.97
CA GLY A 115 32.65 12.02 13.34
C GLY A 115 31.17 11.67 13.48
N TYR A 116 30.46 11.36 12.38
CA TYR A 116 29.07 10.88 12.46
C TYR A 116 29.03 9.36 12.70
N ALA A 117 29.22 8.93 13.94
CA ALA A 117 29.29 7.51 14.32
C ALA A 117 28.07 6.70 13.87
N ASN A 118 26.88 7.31 13.96
CA ASN A 118 25.59 6.68 13.65
C ASN A 118 25.11 6.97 12.22
N ALA A 119 26.01 7.39 11.32
CA ALA A 119 25.63 7.55 9.92
C ALA A 119 25.26 6.19 9.30
N GLY A 120 24.25 6.18 8.43
CA GLY A 120 23.73 4.95 7.84
C GLY A 120 22.79 5.19 6.66
N VAL A 121 22.48 4.12 5.95
CA VAL A 121 21.54 4.13 4.83
C VAL A 121 20.14 3.81 5.34
N TYR A 122 19.19 4.71 5.09
CA TYR A 122 17.78 4.47 5.34
C TYR A 122 17.15 3.75 4.14
N ASN A 123 17.03 2.43 4.28
CA ASN A 123 16.37 1.54 3.32
C ASN A 123 15.58 0.47 4.10
N PRO A 124 14.38 0.81 4.60
CA PRO A 124 13.70 0.01 5.61
C PRO A 124 13.22 -1.35 5.10
N GLU A 125 13.66 -2.43 5.75
CA GLU A 125 13.29 -3.80 5.41
C GLU A 125 11.82 -4.12 5.70
N GLY A 126 11.19 -3.41 6.64
CA GLY A 126 9.77 -3.59 7.01
C GLY A 126 8.78 -3.32 5.87
N VAL A 127 9.23 -2.70 4.77
CA VAL A 127 8.48 -2.50 3.52
C VAL A 127 9.15 -3.18 2.31
N GLY A 128 10.04 -4.15 2.57
CA GLY A 128 10.85 -4.84 1.56
C GLY A 128 11.94 -3.98 0.93
N GLY A 129 12.31 -2.88 1.58
CA GLY A 129 13.19 -1.82 1.08
C GLY A 129 12.44 -0.69 0.36
N THR A 130 13.18 0.34 -0.07
CA THR A 130 12.70 1.42 -0.95
C THR A 130 13.59 1.62 -2.19
N HIS A 131 13.01 2.14 -3.28
CA HIS A 131 13.68 2.63 -4.50
C HIS A 131 14.09 4.10 -4.41
N VAL A 132 13.75 4.76 -3.31
CA VAL A 132 14.29 6.07 -2.92
C VAL A 132 14.82 5.89 -1.51
N MET A 133 16.13 5.94 -1.37
CA MET A 133 16.85 5.70 -0.11
C MET A 133 17.52 6.99 0.34
N TYR A 134 17.75 7.14 1.64
CA TYR A 134 18.48 8.29 2.19
C TYR A 134 19.81 7.84 2.81
N VAL A 135 20.79 8.73 2.78
CA VAL A 135 21.96 8.63 3.66
C VAL A 135 21.78 9.63 4.79
N LEU A 136 21.66 9.12 6.01
CA LEU A 136 21.40 9.92 7.20
C LEU A 136 22.68 10.07 8.02
N HIS A 137 22.82 11.21 8.70
CA HIS A 137 23.90 11.44 9.65
C HIS A 137 23.62 10.74 10.99
N HIS A 138 22.34 10.64 11.34
CA HIS A 138 21.80 9.96 12.53
C HIS A 138 20.79 8.91 12.07
N ALA A 139 21.27 7.79 11.53
CA ALA A 139 20.41 6.71 11.06
C ALA A 139 19.78 5.90 12.20
N ASP A 140 20.28 6.09 13.43
CA ASP A 140 19.71 5.61 14.69
C ASP A 140 18.45 6.39 15.12
N GLN A 141 18.32 7.64 14.65
CA GLN A 141 17.18 8.49 14.97
C GLN A 141 16.59 9.12 13.69
N PRO A 142 16.03 8.33 12.75
CA PRO A 142 15.35 8.83 11.56
C PRO A 142 14.33 9.93 11.85
N SER A 143 13.58 9.83 12.95
CA SER A 143 12.58 10.82 13.37
C SER A 143 13.09 12.26 13.48
N LEU A 144 14.39 12.48 13.72
CA LEU A 144 15.00 13.83 13.69
C LEU A 144 14.87 14.51 12.32
N TYR A 145 14.81 13.73 11.25
CA TYR A 145 14.66 14.22 9.89
C TYR A 145 13.18 14.37 9.57
N HIS A 146 12.51 15.38 10.14
CA HIS A 146 11.09 15.68 9.88
C HIS A 146 10.13 14.49 10.14
N ASN A 147 10.27 13.80 11.28
CA ASN A 147 9.43 12.66 11.64
C ASN A 147 9.47 11.51 10.62
N LEU A 148 10.65 11.27 10.02
CA LEU A 148 10.85 10.06 9.21
C LEU A 148 10.64 8.84 10.12
N PRO A 149 9.79 7.86 9.74
CA PRO A 149 9.51 6.72 10.62
C PRO A 149 10.77 5.89 10.89
N ASP A 150 11.01 5.52 12.15
CA ASP A 150 12.21 4.75 12.51
C ASP A 150 12.14 3.31 11.95
N GLU A 151 10.98 2.64 12.12
CA GLU A 151 10.74 1.28 11.61
C GLU A 151 9.39 1.18 10.88
N PRO A 152 9.28 1.69 9.65
CA PRO A 152 8.04 1.63 8.89
C PRO A 152 7.73 0.18 8.51
N LYS A 153 6.54 -0.27 8.88
CA LYS A 153 5.96 -1.56 8.52
C LYS A 153 4.51 -1.39 8.12
N ILE A 154 4.00 -2.29 7.29
CA ILE A 154 2.58 -2.31 6.96
C ILE A 154 1.81 -2.67 8.22
N ALA A 155 0.79 -1.88 8.57
CA ALA A 155 0.02 -2.06 9.80
C ALA A 155 -0.63 -3.46 9.86
N ALA A 156 -0.48 -4.15 11.01
CA ALA A 156 -1.02 -5.49 11.22
C ALA A 156 -2.54 -5.63 11.01
N PRO A 157 -3.39 -4.66 11.39
CA PRO A 157 -4.83 -4.72 11.12
C PRO A 157 -5.16 -4.77 9.63
N VAL A 158 -4.39 -4.06 8.79
CA VAL A 158 -4.54 -4.08 7.32
C VAL A 158 -4.20 -5.48 6.78
N ASN A 159 -3.18 -6.12 7.36
CA ASN A 159 -2.80 -7.49 7.00
C ASN A 159 -3.86 -8.52 7.39
N LEU A 160 -4.48 -8.38 8.56
CA LEU A 160 -5.53 -9.30 9.03
C LEU A 160 -6.81 -9.16 8.20
N TRP A 161 -7.27 -7.93 7.98
CA TRP A 161 -8.48 -7.62 7.22
C TRP A 161 -8.39 -8.12 5.77
N LYS A 162 -7.25 -7.94 5.10
CA LYS A 162 -7.07 -8.35 3.70
C LYS A 162 -6.57 -9.78 3.53
N GLY A 163 -5.97 -10.38 4.56
CA GLY A 163 -5.43 -11.73 4.53
C GLY A 163 -6.47 -12.78 4.86
N ILE A 164 -6.69 -13.02 6.16
CA ILE A 164 -7.47 -14.18 6.64
C ILE A 164 -8.98 -13.91 6.60
N LEU A 165 -9.42 -12.66 6.83
CA LEU A 165 -10.85 -12.37 6.95
C LEU A 165 -11.61 -12.57 5.63
N LYS A 166 -10.99 -12.28 4.47
CA LYS A 166 -11.61 -12.45 3.15
C LYS A 166 -11.98 -13.90 2.83
N PRO A 167 -11.06 -14.89 2.86
CA PRO A 167 -11.41 -16.27 2.58
C PRO A 167 -12.35 -16.86 3.66
N LEU A 168 -12.20 -16.46 4.93
CA LEU A 168 -13.10 -16.90 5.99
C LEU A 168 -14.53 -16.37 5.79
N SER A 169 -14.69 -15.10 5.44
CA SER A 169 -16.02 -14.53 5.14
C SER A 169 -16.63 -15.19 3.90
N ALA A 170 -15.86 -15.44 2.84
CA ALA A 170 -16.34 -16.16 1.67
C ALA A 170 -16.82 -17.58 2.03
N ALA A 171 -16.04 -18.33 2.82
CA ALA A 171 -16.43 -19.65 3.30
C ALA A 171 -17.69 -19.60 4.18
N GLY A 172 -17.77 -18.59 5.07
CA GLY A 172 -18.95 -18.34 5.89
C GLY A 172 -20.20 -18.09 5.05
N PHE A 173 -20.13 -17.23 4.03
CA PHE A 173 -21.25 -17.00 3.11
C PHE A 173 -21.67 -18.29 2.41
N ILE A 174 -20.72 -19.07 1.86
CA ILE A 174 -21.03 -20.34 1.20
C ILE A 174 -21.74 -21.30 2.16
N ALA A 175 -21.24 -21.43 3.40
CA ALA A 175 -21.84 -22.30 4.41
C ALA A 175 -23.25 -21.83 4.81
N THR A 176 -23.45 -20.53 4.99
CA THR A 176 -24.78 -19.97 5.31
C THR A 176 -25.76 -20.22 4.17
N PHE A 177 -25.40 -19.95 2.92
CA PHE A 177 -26.28 -20.21 1.78
C PHE A 177 -26.61 -21.70 1.63
N ALA A 178 -25.62 -22.58 1.75
CA ALA A 178 -25.84 -24.02 1.71
C ALA A 178 -26.77 -24.48 2.86
N GLY A 179 -26.55 -23.95 4.07
CA GLY A 179 -27.39 -24.23 5.24
C GLY A 179 -28.83 -23.77 5.05
N LEU A 180 -29.06 -22.57 4.51
CA LEU A 180 -30.40 -22.05 4.22
C LEU A 180 -31.12 -22.88 3.15
N ILE A 181 -30.42 -23.28 2.08
CA ILE A 181 -30.98 -24.15 1.03
C ILE A 181 -31.34 -25.52 1.62
N TYR A 182 -30.44 -26.14 2.39
CA TYR A 182 -30.69 -27.44 3.00
C TYR A 182 -31.85 -27.38 4.00
N HIS A 183 -31.90 -26.34 4.83
CA HIS A 183 -33.00 -26.12 5.77
C HIS A 183 -34.34 -25.97 5.03
N TYR A 184 -34.38 -25.16 3.96
CA TYR A 184 -35.60 -24.96 3.19
C TYR A 184 -36.09 -26.23 2.49
N VAL A 185 -35.18 -27.02 1.90
CA VAL A 185 -35.54 -28.30 1.24
C VAL A 185 -35.92 -29.39 2.26
N GLY A 186 -35.25 -29.44 3.41
CA GLY A 186 -35.47 -30.49 4.42
C GLY A 186 -36.67 -30.24 5.34
N VAL A 187 -36.87 -29.00 5.80
CA VAL A 187 -37.96 -28.64 6.73
C VAL A 187 -39.19 -28.14 5.97
N GLY A 188 -39.00 -27.54 4.80
CA GLY A 188 -40.07 -26.93 4.02
C GLY A 188 -40.43 -25.52 4.48
N PRO A 189 -41.33 -24.84 3.74
CA PRO A 189 -41.81 -23.52 4.11
C PRO A 189 -42.70 -23.59 5.35
N ASN A 190 -42.57 -22.60 6.24
CA ASN A 190 -43.52 -22.44 7.33
C ASN A 190 -44.86 -21.94 6.75
N LYS A 191 -45.88 -22.78 6.77
CA LYS A 191 -47.25 -22.42 6.36
C LYS A 191 -48.06 -22.10 7.61
N GLU A 192 -48.89 -21.07 7.53
CA GLU A 192 -49.99 -20.88 8.48
C GLU A 192 -50.94 -22.08 8.29
N THR A 193 -51.35 -22.72 9.38
CA THR A 193 -52.48 -23.65 9.36
C THR A 193 -53.74 -22.82 9.43
N ASP A 194 -54.47 -22.71 8.32
CA ASP A 194 -55.83 -22.18 8.36
C ASP A 194 -56.70 -23.22 9.11
N ASP A 195 -57.13 -22.89 10.33
CA ASP A 195 -57.98 -23.72 11.19
C ASP A 195 -59.44 -23.87 10.65
N ASP A 196 -59.64 -23.90 9.33
CA ASP A 196 -60.97 -23.83 8.70
C ASP A 196 -61.32 -25.02 7.75
N GLU A 197 -60.61 -26.15 7.79
CA GLU A 197 -60.92 -27.34 6.95
C GLU A 197 -61.32 -28.62 7.73
N ASP A 198 -61.85 -28.51 8.95
CA ASP A 198 -62.40 -29.66 9.71
C ASP A 198 -63.93 -29.60 9.96
N GLU A 199 -64.69 -28.71 9.30
CA GLU A 199 -66.17 -28.63 9.42
C GLU A 199 -66.97 -29.01 8.16
N GLU A 200 -66.37 -29.60 7.11
CA GLU A 200 -67.11 -30.13 5.95
C GLU A 200 -66.74 -31.58 5.63
N ASN A 201 -67.16 -32.53 6.47
CA ASN A 201 -67.43 -33.92 6.03
C ASN A 201 -68.43 -34.63 6.99
N GLY A 202 -69.73 -34.40 6.73
CA GLY A 202 -70.90 -35.30 6.95
C GLY A 202 -71.20 -35.76 8.39
N HIS A 203 -72.34 -35.48 9.04
CA HIS A 203 -73.73 -35.48 8.55
C HIS A 203 -74.03 -36.63 7.58
N GLU A 204 -74.14 -37.85 8.11
CA GLU A 204 -75.28 -38.77 7.95
C GLU A 204 -75.18 -39.94 8.94
#